data_AF-A0A1V4ZBX4-F1
#
_entry.id   AF-A0A1V4ZBX4-F1
#
_cell.length_a   1.000
_cell.length_b   1.000
_cell.length_c   1.000
_cell.angle_alpha   90.00
_cell.angle_beta   90.00
_cell.angle_gamma   90.00
#
_symmetry.space_group_name_H-M   'P 1'
#
loop_
_entity.id
_entity.type
_entity.pdbx_description
1 polymer ?
#
loop_
_entity_poly.entity_id
_entity_poly.type
_entity_poly.pdbx_seq_one_letter_code
_entity_poly.pdbx_strand_id
1 'polypeptide(L)'
;MAIIPQAIANTITFADPLDTGQKLLVYEIVGNGTVLVGEYNTTSTINLSSSDYVIAVKPAGAGLLQNPVVGLDWMTAGIVIVFLIIFCTGLTIAVVRILLSAFRVK
;
A
#
# COMPACT_ATOMS: atom_id res chain seq x y z
N MET A 1 -41.17 24.88 -25.01
CA MET A 1 -40.95 23.53 -24.49
C MET A 1 -39.45 23.33 -24.37
N ALA A 2 -38.89 23.45 -23.17
CA ALA A 2 -37.45 23.30 -22.96
C ALA A 2 -37.12 21.80 -22.89
N ILE A 3 -36.29 21.34 -23.82
CA ILE A 3 -35.69 20.00 -23.74
C ILE A 3 -34.58 20.10 -22.69
N ILE A 4 -34.81 19.52 -21.53
CA ILE A 4 -33.74 19.31 -20.54
C ILE A 4 -32.92 18.13 -21.07
N PRO A 5 -31.60 18.27 -21.32
CA PRO A 5 -30.78 17.14 -21.70
C PRO A 5 -30.82 16.13 -20.56
N GLN A 6 -31.34 14.93 -20.83
CA GLN A 6 -31.22 13.81 -19.92
C GLN A 6 -29.75 13.41 -19.90
N ALA A 7 -29.06 13.68 -18.80
CA ALA A 7 -27.71 13.16 -18.59
C ALA A 7 -27.77 11.63 -18.69
N ILE A 8 -27.08 11.07 -19.69
CA ILE A 8 -26.97 9.62 -19.85
C ILE A 8 -26.04 9.17 -18.72
N ALA A 9 -26.63 8.64 -17.65
CA ALA A 9 -25.88 8.08 -16.55
C ALA A 9 -25.21 6.79 -17.02
N ASN A 10 -23.94 6.86 -17.43
CA ASN A 10 -23.17 5.68 -17.82
C ASN A 10 -22.73 4.96 -16.54
N THR A 11 -23.10 3.69 -16.44
CA THR A 11 -22.88 2.87 -15.25
C THR A 11 -21.71 1.94 -15.50
N ILE A 12 -20.62 2.08 -14.74
CA ILE A 12 -19.45 1.19 -14.84
C ILE A 12 -19.41 0.30 -13.61
N THR A 13 -19.39 -1.01 -13.81
CA THR A 13 -19.23 -2.00 -12.74
C THR A 13 -17.88 -2.67 -12.85
N PHE A 14 -17.11 -2.64 -11.77
CA PHE A 14 -15.82 -3.33 -11.66
C PHE A 14 -16.09 -4.76 -11.16
N ALA A 15 -15.73 -5.75 -11.97
CA ALA A 15 -15.92 -7.16 -11.63
C ALA A 15 -14.93 -7.63 -10.56
N ASP A 16 -13.72 -7.07 -10.57
CA ASP A 16 -12.65 -7.48 -9.68
C ASP A 16 -12.63 -6.63 -8.39
N PRO A 17 -12.48 -7.26 -7.22
CA PRO A 17 -12.27 -6.55 -5.97
C PRO A 17 -10.93 -5.81 -5.97
N LEU A 18 -10.98 -4.55 -5.55
CA LEU A 18 -9.77 -3.79 -5.22
C LEU A 18 -9.11 -4.41 -4.00
N ASP A 19 -7.80 -4.62 -4.06
CA ASP A 19 -7.05 -5.06 -2.89
C ASP A 19 -7.09 -4.00 -1.78
N THR A 20 -6.90 -4.45 -0.55
CA THR A 20 -6.86 -3.58 0.63
C THR A 20 -5.92 -2.39 0.44
N GLY A 21 -6.48 -1.19 0.51
CA GLY A 21 -5.74 0.07 0.39
C GLY A 21 -5.66 0.65 -1.02
N GLN A 22 -6.07 -0.10 -2.06
CA GLN A 22 -6.21 0.46 -3.41
C GLN A 22 -7.47 1.32 -3.51
N LYS A 23 -7.43 2.32 -4.41
CA LYS A 23 -8.59 3.16 -4.73
C LYS A 23 -8.69 3.37 -6.24
N LEU A 24 -9.90 3.44 -6.76
CA LEU A 24 -10.17 3.95 -8.10
C LEU A 24 -10.29 5.47 -8.04
N LEU A 25 -9.55 6.15 -8.89
CA LEU A 25 -9.64 7.59 -9.12
C LEU A 25 -10.34 7.80 -10.46
N VAL A 26 -11.45 8.53 -10.43
CA VAL A 26 -12.22 8.85 -11.63
C VAL A 26 -12.01 10.31 -11.97
N TYR A 27 -11.58 10.57 -13.20
CA TYR A 27 -11.34 11.90 -13.72
C TYR A 27 -12.24 12.17 -14.91
N GLU A 28 -12.90 13.32 -14.93
CA GLU A 28 -13.63 13.83 -16.10
C GLU A 28 -12.66 14.56 -17.02
N ILE A 29 -12.77 14.32 -18.33
CA ILE A 29 -12.01 15.07 -19.33
C ILE A 29 -12.71 16.40 -19.57
N VAL A 30 -12.04 17.51 -19.24
CA VAL A 30 -12.56 18.87 -19.42
C VAL A 30 -11.61 19.64 -20.32
N GLY A 31 -11.99 19.82 -21.58
CA GLY A 31 -11.14 20.44 -22.61
C GLY A 31 -9.88 19.61 -22.87
N ASN A 32 -8.69 20.20 -22.70
CA ASN A 32 -7.40 19.51 -22.87
C ASN A 32 -6.85 18.92 -21.56
N GLY A 33 -7.63 18.87 -20.49
CA GLY A 33 -7.20 18.42 -19.16
C GLY A 33 -8.17 17.45 -18.50
N THR A 34 -7.80 17.00 -17.30
CA THR A 34 -8.59 16.07 -16.49
C THR A 34 -8.86 16.64 -15.11
N VAL A 35 -10.09 16.53 -14.61
CA VAL A 35 -10.50 16.97 -13.27
C VAL A 35 -10.94 15.76 -12.45
N LEU A 36 -10.44 15.62 -11.21
CA LEU A 36 -10.86 14.52 -10.33
C LEU A 36 -12.32 14.74 -9.91
N VAL A 37 -13.18 13.75 -10.17
CA VAL A 37 -14.61 13.79 -9.81
C VAL A 37 -14.95 12.84 -8.68
N GLY A 38 -14.12 11.83 -8.40
CA GLY A 38 -14.37 10.91 -7.29
C GLY A 38 -13.23 9.94 -7.00
N GLU A 39 -13.21 9.48 -5.75
CA GLU A 39 -12.38 8.36 -5.28
C GLU A 39 -13.26 7.24 -4.74
N TYR A 40 -13.01 6.00 -5.16
CA TYR A 40 -13.82 4.83 -4.80
C TYR A 40 -12.93 3.71 -4.25
N ASN A 41 -13.34 3.09 -3.15
CA ASN A 41 -12.55 2.11 -2.39
C ASN A 41 -13.22 0.72 -2.31
N THR A 42 -14.18 0.44 -3.18
CA THR A 42 -14.99 -0.78 -3.17
C THR A 42 -15.31 -1.24 -4.59
N THR A 43 -15.80 -2.47 -4.75
CA THR A 43 -16.40 -3.07 -5.96
C THR A 43 -17.72 -2.41 -6.36
N SER A 44 -17.81 -1.10 -6.21
CA SER A 44 -19.06 -0.38 -6.41
C SER A 44 -19.23 -0.02 -7.88
N THR A 45 -20.46 -0.18 -8.32
CA THR A 45 -20.96 0.44 -9.54
C THR A 45 -20.81 1.96 -9.45
N ILE A 46 -20.14 2.56 -10.42
CA ILE A 46 -19.96 4.01 -10.51
C ILE A 46 -20.94 4.56 -11.56
N ASN A 47 -21.76 5.51 -11.14
CA ASN A 47 -22.63 6.27 -12.04
C ASN A 47 -21.90 7.53 -12.52
N LEU A 48 -21.69 7.63 -13.82
CA LEU A 48 -20.99 8.73 -14.47
C LEU A 48 -22.00 9.65 -15.15
N SER A 49 -21.84 10.96 -14.98
CA SER A 49 -22.76 11.97 -15.52
C SER A 49 -22.45 12.40 -16.97
N SER A 50 -21.35 11.89 -17.53
CA SER A 50 -20.82 12.22 -18.86
C SER A 50 -20.30 10.95 -19.58
N SER A 51 -19.85 11.08 -20.83
CA SER A 51 -19.23 10.00 -21.61
C SER A 51 -17.71 9.91 -21.48
N ASP A 52 -17.05 10.99 -21.04
CA ASP A 52 -15.61 11.17 -21.23
C ASP A 52 -14.86 11.15 -19.89
N TYR A 53 -14.49 9.95 -19.45
CA TYR A 53 -13.77 9.74 -18.19
C TYR A 53 -12.48 8.94 -18.37
N VAL A 54 -11.50 9.25 -17.53
CA VAL A 54 -10.29 8.45 -17.31
C VAL A 54 -10.39 7.83 -15.93
N ILE A 55 -10.21 6.51 -15.86
CA ILE A 55 -10.19 5.77 -14.60
C ILE A 55 -8.75 5.31 -14.35
N ALA A 56 -8.22 5.65 -13.19
CA ALA A 56 -6.89 5.23 -12.76
C ALA A 56 -6.99 4.43 -11.46
N VAL A 57 -6.16 3.40 -11.32
CA VAL A 57 -6.01 2.67 -10.06
C VAL A 57 -4.89 3.32 -9.26
N LYS A 58 -5.21 3.86 -8.09
CA LYS A 58 -4.23 4.33 -7.11
C LYS A 58 -3.75 3.12 -6.31
N PRO A 59 -2.43 2.82 -6.32
CA PRO A 59 -1.90 1.73 -5.52
C PRO A 59 -2.09 2.01 -4.03
N ALA A 60 -2.22 0.95 -3.25
CA ALA A 60 -2.18 1.04 -1.79
C ALA A 60 -0.87 1.68 -1.38
N GLY A 61 -0.94 2.89 -0.84
CA GLY A 61 0.22 3.57 -0.29
C GLY A 61 0.71 2.79 0.92
N ALA A 62 1.71 1.93 0.75
CA ALA A 62 2.51 1.39 1.85
C ALA A 62 3.50 2.47 2.34
N GLY A 63 2.97 3.64 2.69
CA GLY A 63 3.77 4.68 3.32
C GLY A 63 3.92 4.37 4.79
N LEU A 64 5.16 4.17 5.26
CA LEU A 64 5.49 4.13 6.70
C LEU A 64 4.96 5.39 7.45
N LEU A 65 4.74 6.49 6.72
CA LEU A 65 4.17 7.75 7.21
C LEU A 65 2.64 7.86 7.06
N GLN A 66 2.02 7.04 6.21
CA GLN A 66 0.56 7.03 5.99
C GLN A 66 -0.16 6.09 6.96
N ASN A 67 0.52 5.03 7.41
CA ASN A 67 0.03 4.15 8.46
C ASN A 67 1.12 3.96 9.53
N PRO A 68 1.14 4.79 10.59
CA PRO A 68 2.18 4.75 11.61
C PRO A 68 2.19 3.45 12.42
N VAL A 69 1.07 2.71 12.45
CA VAL A 69 1.00 1.39 13.11
C VAL A 69 1.81 0.36 12.34
N VAL A 70 1.65 0.33 11.00
CA VAL A 70 2.49 -0.53 10.15
C VAL A 70 3.96 -0.12 10.30
N GLY A 71 4.26 1.18 10.30
CA GLY A 71 5.61 1.67 10.55
C GLY A 71 6.21 1.17 11.87
N LEU A 72 5.41 1.14 12.94
CA LEU A 72 5.79 0.61 14.25
C LEU A 72 6.05 -0.91 14.22
N ASP A 73 5.26 -1.68 13.47
CA ASP A 73 5.45 -3.13 13.30
C ASP A 73 6.80 -3.43 12.60
N TRP A 74 7.16 -2.65 11.58
CA TRP A 74 8.46 -2.78 10.92
C TRP A 74 9.63 -2.39 11.84
N MET A 75 9.46 -1.35 12.67
CA MET A 75 10.49 -0.95 13.63
C MET A 75 10.69 -1.98 14.75
N THR A 76 9.61 -2.52 15.29
CA THR A 76 9.68 -3.55 16.35
C THR A 76 10.28 -4.85 15.82
N ALA A 77 9.91 -5.28 14.61
CA ALA A 77 10.56 -6.40 13.93
C ALA A 77 12.08 -6.14 13.73
N GLY A 78 12.45 -4.93 13.33
CA GLY A 78 13.85 -4.52 13.19
C GLY A 78 14.64 -4.62 14.50
N ILE A 79 14.06 -4.18 15.62
CA ILE A 79 14.69 -4.27 16.95
C ILE A 79 14.95 -5.73 17.33
N VAL A 80 13.97 -6.63 17.14
CA VAL A 80 14.11 -8.05 17.45
C VAL A 80 15.23 -8.69 16.63
N ILE A 81 15.33 -8.35 15.34
CA ILE A 81 16.40 -8.84 14.45
C ILE A 81 17.78 -8.37 14.94
N VAL A 82 17.93 -7.10 15.32
CA VAL A 82 19.20 -6.57 15.83
C VAL A 82 19.62 -7.27 17.12
N PHE A 83 18.69 -7.49 18.05
CA PHE A 83 18.96 -8.25 19.28
C PHE A 83 19.42 -9.68 19.00
N LEU A 84 18.77 -10.37 18.05
CA LEU A 84 19.17 -11.72 17.64
C LEU A 84 20.57 -11.75 17.02
N ILE A 85 20.92 -10.78 16.18
CA ILE A 85 22.27 -10.69 15.58
C ILE A 85 23.33 -10.50 16.68
N ILE A 86 23.10 -9.59 17.63
CA ILE A 86 24.03 -9.35 18.74
C ILE A 86 24.18 -10.61 19.59
N PHE A 87 23.07 -11.28 19.92
CA PHE A 87 23.10 -12.51 20.71
C PHE A 87 23.86 -13.64 20.00
N CYS A 88 23.56 -13.90 18.72
CA CYS A 88 24.27 -14.91 17.93
C CYS A 88 25.76 -14.60 17.81
N THR A 89 26.13 -13.34 17.57
CA THR A 89 27.52 -12.92 17.48
C THR A 89 28.24 -13.06 18.82
N GLY A 90 27.58 -12.71 19.92
CA GLY A 90 28.12 -12.91 21.27
C GLY A 90 28.34 -14.39 21.58
N LEU A 91 27.39 -15.25 21.20
CA LEU A 91 27.46 -16.69 21.38
C LEU A 91 28.63 -17.30 20.59
N THR A 92 28.80 -16.93 19.32
CA THR A 92 29.90 -17.45 18.51
C THR A 92 31.27 -17.04 19.07
N ILE A 93 31.41 -15.78 19.51
CA ILE A 93 32.64 -15.31 20.17
C ILE A 93 32.91 -16.09 21.46
N ALA A 94 31.88 -16.34 22.29
CA ALA A 94 32.02 -17.08 23.54
C ALA A 94 32.46 -18.53 23.28
N VAL A 95 31.84 -19.22 22.31
CA VAL A 95 32.20 -20.59 21.93
C VAL A 95 33.64 -20.64 21.42
N VAL A 96 34.05 -19.73 20.54
CA VAL A 96 35.43 -19.65 20.04
C VAL A 96 36.42 -19.45 21.18
N ARG A 97 36.13 -18.57 22.15
CA ARG A 97 36.99 -18.38 23.32
C ARG A 97 37.12 -19.62 24.19
N ILE A 98 36.01 -20.33 24.44
CA ILE A 98 36.01 -21.58 25.22
C ILE A 98 36.86 -22.63 24.52
N LEU A 99 36.66 -22.84 23.21
CA LEU A 99 37.45 -23.80 22.42
C LEU A 99 38.94 -23.46 22.46
N LEU A 100 39.31 -22.19 22.22
CA LEU A 100 40.71 -21.76 22.26
C LEU A 100 41.35 -21.95 23.65
N SER A 101 40.58 -21.75 24.72
CA SER A 101 41.06 -21.99 26.10
C SER A 101 41.29 -23.48 26.37
N ALA A 102 40.44 -24.37 25.83
CA ALA A 102 40.58 -25.81 25.98
C ALA A 102 41.80 -26.38 25.21
N PHE A 103 42.16 -25.79 24.07
CA PHE A 103 43.33 -26.21 23.28
C PHE A 103 44.68 -25.70 23.82
N ARG A 104 44.71 -24.65 24.64
CA ARG A 104 45.96 -24.10 25.23
C ARG A 104 46.47 -24.85 26.47
N VAL A 105 45.69 -25.80 27.00
CA VAL A 105 46.02 -26.54 28.24
C VAL A 105 46.68 -27.90 27.97
N LYS A 106 47.08 -28.18 26.72
CA LYS A 106 47.94 -29.31 26.35
C LYS A 106 49.28 -28.79 25.84
#